data_AF-A0A6I2G9M7-F1
#
_entry.id   AF-A0A6I2G9M7-F1
#
_cell.length_a   1.000
_cell.length_b   1.000
_cell.length_c   1.000
_cell.angle_alpha   90.00
_cell.angle_beta   90.00
_cell.angle_gamma   90.00
#
_symmetry.space_group_name_H-M   'P 1'
#
loop_
_entity.id
_entity.type
_entity.pdbx_description
1 polymer ?
#
loop_
_entity_poly.entity_id
_entity_poly.type
_entity_poly.pdbx_seq_one_letter_code
_entity_poly.pdbx_strand_id
1 'polypeptide(L)'
;MFEQENLQHHVMWEFQPKVFVRKNHPLSDKKSVCYKDLLAYPAITFEQNDRQNEFLTEHPLEVQANQRKVVVSDRMSAINIIIGSDAYLTGSGIMINQITDPHMVSIPLETSESHFICWIAPKNQKLSDNAKIYLRLAEESLGERVESLQTIQSPDYYSI
;
A
#
# COMPACT_ATOMS: atom_id res chain seq x y z
N MET A 1 21.40 2.68 7.13
CA MET A 1 20.87 1.38 7.58
C MET A 1 21.34 0.23 6.69
N PHE A 2 20.81 0.01 5.48
CA PHE A 2 21.18 -1.18 4.68
C PHE A 2 22.68 -1.31 4.40
N GLU A 3 23.36 -0.19 4.13
CA GLU A 3 24.81 -0.22 3.89
C GLU A 3 25.64 -0.63 5.10
N GLN A 4 25.19 -0.28 6.32
CA GLN A 4 25.86 -0.63 7.57
C GLN A 4 25.75 -2.13 7.84
N GLU A 5 24.67 -2.76 7.35
CA GLU A 5 24.42 -4.21 7.45
C GLU A 5 24.92 -5.00 6.22
N ASN A 6 25.71 -4.37 5.34
CA ASN A 6 26.21 -4.97 4.09
C ASN A 6 25.08 -5.47 3.14
N LEU A 7 23.94 -4.79 3.16
CA LEU A 7 22.78 -5.03 2.31
C LEU A 7 22.66 -3.94 1.23
N GLN A 8 22.07 -4.30 0.10
CA GLN A 8 21.64 -3.40 -0.97
C GLN A 8 20.17 -3.66 -1.30
N HIS A 9 19.47 -2.59 -1.65
CA HIS A 9 18.10 -2.66 -2.15
C HIS A 9 18.11 -2.52 -3.67
N HIS A 10 17.11 -3.11 -4.31
CA HIS A 10 16.91 -3.07 -5.75
C HIS A 10 15.46 -2.69 -6.01
N VAL A 11 15.25 -1.60 -6.73
CA VAL A 11 13.91 -1.09 -7.05
C VAL A 11 13.27 -2.00 -8.09
N MET A 12 12.06 -2.48 -7.80
CA MET A 12 11.22 -3.20 -8.76
C MET A 12 10.20 -2.26 -9.39
N TRP A 13 9.58 -1.40 -8.57
CA TRP A 13 8.44 -0.61 -9.03
C TRP A 13 8.22 0.66 -8.21
N GLU A 14 7.78 1.74 -8.85
CA GLU A 14 7.32 2.98 -8.20
C GLU A 14 5.78 3.04 -8.20
N PHE A 15 5.17 3.37 -7.07
CA PHE A 15 3.71 3.42 -6.95
C PHE A 15 3.22 4.73 -6.32
N GLN A 16 2.02 5.15 -6.71
CA GLN A 16 1.29 6.21 -6.01
C GLN A 16 0.51 5.60 -4.84
N PRO A 17 0.74 6.03 -3.59
CA PRO A 17 -0.04 5.56 -2.46
C PRO A 17 -1.54 5.82 -2.63
N LYS A 18 -2.33 4.92 -2.05
CA LYS A 18 -3.78 4.99 -2.02
C LYS A 18 -4.29 4.99 -0.59
N VAL A 19 -5.48 5.56 -0.42
CA VAL A 19 -6.29 5.46 0.80
C VAL A 19 -7.47 4.56 0.52
N PHE A 20 -7.66 3.58 1.38
CA PHE A 20 -8.78 2.65 1.36
C PHE A 20 -9.81 3.06 2.40
N VAL A 21 -11.04 3.25 1.97
CA VAL A 21 -12.20 3.64 2.81
C VAL A 21 -13.44 2.86 2.38
N ARG A 22 -14.48 2.76 3.22
CA ARG A 22 -15.76 2.17 2.78
C ARG A 22 -16.38 2.95 1.61
N LYS A 23 -17.23 2.28 0.84
CA LYS A 23 -17.89 2.82 -0.36
C LYS A 23 -18.67 4.12 -0.15
N ASN A 24 -19.33 4.29 0.99
CA ASN A 24 -20.13 5.49 1.30
C ASN A 24 -19.40 6.43 2.28
N HIS A 25 -18.07 6.37 2.35
CA HIS A 25 -17.26 7.24 3.18
C HIS A 25 -17.35 8.70 2.70
N PRO A 26 -17.30 9.73 3.56
CA PRO A 26 -17.38 11.13 3.09
C PRO A 26 -16.28 11.55 2.10
N LEU A 27 -15.20 10.78 1.99
CA LEU A 27 -14.11 11.01 1.02
C LEU A 27 -14.25 10.17 -0.26
N SER A 28 -15.20 9.23 -0.36
CA SER A 28 -15.27 8.23 -1.45
C SER A 28 -15.31 8.83 -2.85
N ASP A 29 -15.93 10.00 -2.99
CA ASP A 29 -16.17 10.65 -4.28
C ASP A 29 -15.06 11.63 -4.66
N LYS A 30 -14.02 11.77 -3.82
CA LYS A 30 -12.88 12.62 -4.12
C LYS A 30 -11.99 11.95 -5.18
N LYS A 31 -11.51 12.75 -6.13
CA LYS A 31 -10.52 12.31 -7.14
C LYS A 31 -9.16 11.99 -6.50
N SER A 32 -8.83 12.69 -5.42
CA SER A 32 -7.62 12.52 -4.62
C SER A 32 -7.87 13.04 -3.21
N VAL A 33 -7.09 12.56 -2.24
CA VAL A 33 -7.13 13.02 -0.84
C VAL A 33 -5.77 13.52 -0.43
N CYS A 34 -5.73 14.61 0.32
CA CYS A 34 -4.50 15.09 0.95
C CYS A 34 -4.44 14.64 2.41
N TYR A 35 -3.27 14.75 3.04
CA TYR A 35 -3.10 14.38 4.45
C TYR A 35 -4.11 15.07 5.38
N LYS A 36 -4.43 16.35 5.13
CA LYS A 36 -5.38 17.11 5.97
C LYS A 36 -6.79 16.53 5.96
N ASP A 37 -7.21 15.91 4.86
CA ASP A 37 -8.52 15.27 4.75
C ASP A 37 -8.66 14.06 5.68
N LEU A 38 -7.53 13.41 5.99
CA LEU A 38 -7.48 12.19 6.80
C LEU A 38 -7.49 12.46 8.31
N LEU A 39 -7.15 13.68 8.74
CA LEU A 39 -7.08 14.04 10.17
C LEU A 39 -8.41 13.87 10.91
N ALA A 40 -9.54 13.96 10.21
CA ALA A 40 -10.87 13.78 10.78
C ALA A 40 -11.20 12.31 11.12
N TYR A 41 -10.48 11.35 10.54
CA TYR A 41 -10.84 9.94 10.53
C TYR A 41 -9.79 9.09 11.26
N PRO A 42 -10.19 7.96 11.88
CA PRO A 42 -9.22 7.08 12.52
C PRO A 42 -8.39 6.32 11.49
N ALA A 43 -7.08 6.28 11.68
CA ALA A 43 -6.18 5.49 10.86
C ALA A 43 -6.13 4.04 11.34
N ILE A 44 -6.15 3.08 10.42
CA ILE A 44 -5.87 1.68 10.70
C ILE A 44 -4.37 1.46 10.55
N THR A 45 -3.76 0.92 11.59
CA THR A 45 -2.33 0.55 11.60
C THR A 45 -2.18 -0.91 11.99
N PHE A 46 -1.13 -1.57 11.51
CA PHE A 46 -0.84 -2.93 11.94
C PHE A 46 -0.04 -2.94 13.24
N GLU A 47 -0.16 -4.01 14.03
CA GLU A 47 0.68 -4.23 15.21
C GLU A 47 2.16 -4.18 14.81
N GLN A 48 2.88 -3.23 15.40
CA GLN A 48 4.33 -3.12 15.25
C GLN A 48 4.99 -3.61 16.54
N ASN A 49 5.86 -4.62 16.42
CA ASN A 49 6.69 -5.04 17.54
C ASN A 49 7.81 -4.01 17.76
N ASP A 50 8.31 -3.86 18.98
CA ASP A 50 9.42 -2.94 19.38
C ASP A 50 10.73 -3.07 18.57
N ARG A 51 10.83 -4.07 17.69
CA ARG A 51 11.97 -4.35 16.82
C ARG A 51 11.76 -3.94 15.36
N GLN A 52 10.58 -3.47 14.97
CA GLN A 52 10.32 -3.03 13.61
C GLN A 52 10.94 -1.66 13.37
N ASN A 53 11.74 -1.57 12.32
CA ASN A 53 12.36 -0.33 11.92
C ASN A 53 11.36 0.56 11.18
N GLU A 54 11.29 1.84 11.54
CA GLU A 54 10.48 2.85 10.84
C GLU A 54 10.79 2.95 9.34
N PHE A 55 11.99 2.54 8.90
CA PHE A 55 12.36 2.46 7.49
C PHE A 55 11.79 1.24 6.74
N LEU A 56 11.13 0.31 7.44
CA LEU A 56 10.59 -0.94 6.90
C LEU A 56 9.08 -1.08 7.12
N THR A 57 8.39 0.00 7.51
CA THR A 57 6.94 -0.09 7.69
C THR A 57 6.24 -0.26 6.34
N GLU A 58 5.16 -1.03 6.33
CA GLU A 58 4.31 -1.18 5.14
C GLU A 58 3.38 0.02 4.91
N HIS A 59 3.42 1.03 5.78
CA HIS A 59 2.59 2.21 5.68
C HIS A 59 3.29 3.30 4.85
N PRO A 60 2.73 3.71 3.69
CA PRO A 60 3.29 4.79 2.88
C PRO A 60 3.09 6.17 3.51
N LEU A 61 2.34 6.26 4.61
CA LEU A 61 2.07 7.48 5.34
C LEU A 61 2.25 7.21 6.83
N GLU A 62 3.13 7.98 7.46
CA GLU A 62 3.27 7.95 8.91
C GLU A 62 2.00 8.52 9.57
N VAL A 63 1.42 7.77 10.50
CA VAL A 63 0.25 8.21 11.23
C VAL A 63 0.72 9.06 12.43
N GLN A 64 0.38 10.35 12.43
CA GLN A 64 0.80 11.26 13.50
C GLN A 64 0.29 10.81 14.88
N ALA A 65 1.06 11.15 15.92
CA ALA A 65 0.76 10.76 17.30
C ALA A 65 -0.59 11.30 17.83
N ASN A 66 -1.09 12.40 17.27
CA ASN A 66 -2.36 13.02 17.65
C ASN A 66 -3.59 12.46 16.90
N GLN A 67 -3.40 11.56 15.93
CA GLN A 67 -4.51 10.94 15.22
C GLN A 67 -5.09 9.78 16.01
N ARG A 68 -6.41 9.60 15.92
CA ARG A 68 -7.07 8.38 16.43
C ARG A 68 -6.60 7.19 15.59
N LYS A 69 -6.24 6.08 16.25
CA LYS A 69 -5.75 4.88 15.57
C LYS A 69 -6.53 3.65 16.01
N VAL A 70 -6.72 2.71 15.08
CA VAL A 70 -7.18 1.34 15.36
C VAL A 70 -6.04 0.41 14.97
N VAL A 71 -5.49 -0.31 15.95
CA VAL A 71 -4.38 -1.25 15.73
C VAL A 71 -4.95 -2.64 15.47
N VAL A 72 -4.48 -3.30 14.41
CA VAL A 72 -4.95 -4.64 14.00
C VAL A 72 -3.79 -5.59 13.75
N SER A 73 -3.99 -6.89 13.95
CA SER A 73 -2.96 -7.91 13.76
C SER A 73 -2.93 -8.51 12.35
N ASP A 74 -4.00 -8.36 11.56
CA ASP A 74 -4.13 -9.00 10.25
C ASP A 74 -4.98 -8.18 9.25
N ARG A 75 -4.81 -8.50 7.96
CA ARG A 75 -5.43 -7.75 6.86
C ARG A 75 -6.95 -7.93 6.78
N MET A 76 -7.49 -9.09 7.20
CA MET A 76 -8.94 -9.31 7.15
C MET A 76 -9.65 -8.47 8.22
N SER A 77 -9.04 -8.36 9.40
CA SER A 77 -9.48 -7.44 10.45
C SER A 77 -9.50 -5.99 9.97
N ALA A 78 -8.43 -5.54 9.28
CA ALA A 78 -8.38 -4.21 8.67
C ALA A 78 -9.55 -3.98 7.70
N ILE A 79 -9.79 -4.92 6.77
CA ILE A 79 -10.87 -4.84 5.78
C ILE A 79 -12.24 -4.75 6.45
N ASN A 80 -12.51 -5.58 7.45
CA ASN A 80 -13.78 -5.57 8.18
C ASN A 80 -14.01 -4.23 8.90
N ILE A 81 -12.97 -3.65 9.49
CA ILE A 81 -13.06 -2.33 10.13
C ILE A 81 -13.33 -1.24 9.09
N ILE A 82 -12.65 -1.27 7.94
CA ILE A 82 -12.92 -0.31 6.85
C ILE A 82 -14.38 -0.40 6.43
N ILE A 83 -14.90 -1.59 6.13
CA ILE A 83 -16.28 -1.78 5.67
C ILE A 83 -17.30 -1.31 6.71
N GLY A 84 -17.01 -1.52 8.01
CA GLY A 84 -17.92 -1.21 9.11
C GLY A 84 -17.80 0.19 9.71
N SER A 85 -16.87 1.05 9.26
CA SER A 85 -16.60 2.34 9.91
C SER A 85 -16.07 3.41 8.97
N ASP A 86 -15.84 4.63 9.50
CA ASP A 86 -15.14 5.70 8.78
C ASP A 86 -13.61 5.66 8.96
N ALA A 87 -13.06 4.52 9.37
CA ALA A 87 -11.62 4.35 9.44
C ALA A 87 -11.00 4.19 8.05
N TYR A 88 -9.75 4.60 7.91
CA TYR A 88 -9.01 4.47 6.66
C TYR A 88 -7.73 3.66 6.82
N LEU A 89 -7.29 3.02 5.74
CA LEU A 89 -5.98 2.38 5.64
C LEU A 89 -5.22 2.99 4.46
N THR A 90 -3.90 3.14 4.58
CA THR A 90 -3.04 3.54 3.46
C THR A 90 -2.24 2.35 2.94
N GLY A 91 -1.96 2.32 1.64
CA GLY A 91 -1.14 1.26 1.03
C GLY A 91 -0.83 1.54 -0.44
N SER A 92 -0.22 0.57 -1.12
CA SER A 92 0.27 0.76 -2.50
C SER A 92 -0.81 0.79 -3.59
N GLY A 93 -2.03 0.38 -3.27
CA GLY A 93 -3.08 0.16 -4.26
C GLY A 93 -2.97 -1.17 -5.00
N ILE A 94 -1.85 -1.90 -4.89
CA ILE A 94 -1.66 -3.20 -5.55
C ILE A 94 -2.41 -4.29 -4.77
N MET A 95 -3.60 -4.64 -5.26
CA MET A 95 -4.48 -5.61 -4.62
C MET A 95 -4.39 -6.97 -5.32
N ILE A 96 -4.36 -8.05 -4.52
CA ILE A 96 -4.19 -9.42 -5.01
C ILE A 96 -5.53 -10.05 -5.44
N ASN A 97 -6.65 -9.54 -4.92
CA ASN A 97 -7.99 -10.08 -5.17
C ASN A 97 -9.00 -8.98 -5.54
N GLN A 98 -9.84 -9.24 -6.55
CA GLN A 98 -11.07 -8.51 -6.85
C GLN A 98 -12.15 -8.65 -5.75
N ILE A 99 -11.88 -9.43 -4.70
CA ILE A 99 -12.85 -9.86 -3.68
C ILE A 99 -13.27 -8.70 -2.74
N THR A 100 -12.54 -7.58 -2.70
CA THR A 100 -12.85 -6.43 -1.83
C THR A 100 -13.67 -5.31 -2.48
N ASP A 101 -14.23 -5.49 -3.67
CA ASP A 101 -14.68 -4.35 -4.51
C ASP A 101 -16.12 -3.81 -4.28
N PRO A 102 -17.15 -4.53 -3.78
CA PRO A 102 -18.46 -3.88 -3.67
C PRO A 102 -18.59 -2.88 -2.51
N HIS A 103 -17.70 -2.93 -1.52
CA HIS A 103 -17.87 -2.21 -0.24
C HIS A 103 -16.74 -1.27 0.14
N MET A 104 -15.65 -1.23 -0.63
CA MET A 104 -14.47 -0.41 -0.35
C MET A 104 -14.08 0.39 -1.60
N VAL A 105 -13.55 1.59 -1.42
CA VAL A 105 -13.06 2.47 -2.47
C VAL A 105 -11.60 2.80 -2.19
N SER A 106 -10.80 2.83 -3.26
CA SER A 106 -9.39 3.21 -3.24
C SER A 106 -9.21 4.57 -3.89
N ILE A 107 -8.67 5.54 -3.16
CA ILE A 107 -8.52 6.94 -3.57
C ILE A 107 -7.03 7.29 -3.61
N PRO A 108 -6.50 7.96 -4.67
CA PRO A 108 -5.14 8.47 -4.67
C PRO A 108 -4.83 9.37 -3.46
N LEU A 109 -3.72 9.09 -2.77
CA LEU A 109 -3.18 9.97 -1.73
C LEU A 109 -2.20 10.94 -2.36
N GLU A 110 -2.42 12.24 -2.17
CA GLU A 110 -1.49 13.29 -2.58
C GLU A 110 -0.28 13.29 -1.66
N THR A 111 0.90 13.06 -2.24
CA THR A 111 2.18 13.12 -1.55
C THR A 111 3.26 13.58 -2.52
N SER A 112 4.27 14.29 -2.00
CA SER A 112 5.48 14.65 -2.74
C SER A 112 6.58 13.59 -2.65
N GLU A 113 6.36 12.55 -1.85
CA GLU A 113 7.31 11.46 -1.68
C GLU A 113 7.10 10.39 -2.76
N SER A 114 8.19 9.82 -3.26
CA SER A 114 8.15 8.64 -4.12
C SER A 114 8.14 7.37 -3.26
N HIS A 115 7.28 6.42 -3.61
CA HIS A 115 7.17 5.15 -2.92
C HIS A 115 7.56 4.00 -3.85
N PHE A 116 8.36 3.07 -3.32
CA PHE A 116 8.94 2.00 -4.11
C PHE A 116 8.69 0.63 -3.49
N ILE A 117 8.45 -0.36 -4.36
CA ILE A 117 8.58 -1.77 -4.02
C ILE A 117 10.00 -2.18 -4.38
N CYS A 118 10.72 -2.72 -3.39
CA CYS A 118 12.11 -3.12 -3.54
C CYS A 118 12.31 -4.52 -2.98
N TRP A 119 13.31 -5.23 -3.49
CA TRP A 119 13.88 -6.41 -2.82
C TRP A 119 15.26 -6.08 -2.25
N ILE A 120 15.65 -6.79 -1.20
CA ILE A 120 16.90 -6.54 -0.47
C ILE A 120 17.76 -7.80 -0.54
N ALA A 121 19.06 -7.63 -0.77
CA ALA A 121 20.04 -8.73 -0.75
C ALA A 121 21.42 -8.25 -0.28
N PRO A 122 22.32 -9.17 0.12
CA PRO A 122 23.70 -8.82 0.46
C PRO A 122 24.46 -8.20 -0.72
N LYS A 123 25.29 -7.18 -0.47
CA LYS A 123 26.04 -6.45 -1.51
C LYS A 123 26.95 -7.34 -2.37
N ASN A 124 27.58 -8.33 -1.75
CA ASN A 124 28.65 -9.13 -2.37
C ASN A 124 28.25 -10.58 -2.67
N GLN A 125 26.95 -10.89 -2.66
CA GLN A 125 26.47 -12.24 -2.92
C GLN A 125 25.80 -12.32 -4.29
N LYS A 126 26.26 -13.28 -5.11
CA LYS A 126 25.57 -13.62 -6.35
C LYS A 126 24.26 -14.32 -6.02
N LEU A 127 23.18 -13.92 -6.69
CA LEU A 127 21.90 -14.62 -6.62
C LEU A 127 22.05 -16.06 -7.13
N SER A 128 21.43 -17.00 -6.43
CA SER A 128 21.25 -18.36 -6.92
C SER A 128 20.31 -18.36 -8.13
N ASP A 129 20.33 -19.43 -8.92
CA ASP A 129 19.43 -19.53 -10.07
C ASP A 129 17.96 -19.56 -9.65
N ASN A 130 17.65 -20.21 -8.52
CA ASN A 130 16.31 -20.17 -7.92
C ASN A 130 15.89 -18.75 -7.51
N ALA A 131 16.81 -17.96 -6.94
CA ALA A 131 16.50 -16.57 -6.59
C ALA A 131 16.24 -15.71 -7.83
N LYS A 132 17.02 -15.90 -8.91
CA LYS A 132 16.78 -15.21 -10.19
C LYS A 132 15.43 -15.59 -10.80
N ILE A 133 15.06 -16.88 -10.75
CA ILE A 133 13.76 -17.35 -11.24
C ILE A 133 12.63 -16.74 -10.41
N TYR A 134 12.74 -16.75 -9.08
CA TYR A 134 11.76 -16.15 -8.20
C TYR A 134 11.57 -14.65 -8.49
N LEU A 135 12.66 -13.89 -8.61
CA LEU A 135 12.60 -12.46 -8.90
C LEU A 135 11.93 -12.18 -10.25
N ARG A 136 12.26 -12.96 -11.28
CA ARG A 136 11.58 -12.83 -12.59
C ARG A 136 10.07 -13.04 -12.48
N LEU A 137 9.65 -14.13 -11.83
CA LEU A 137 8.21 -14.42 -11.66
C LEU A 137 7.52 -13.35 -10.81
N ALA A 138 8.21 -12.81 -9.80
CA ALA A 138 7.69 -11.73 -8.97
C ALA A 138 7.54 -10.43 -9.77
N GLU A 139 8.51 -10.08 -10.62
CA GLU A 139 8.44 -8.92 -11.51
C GLU A 139 7.31 -9.05 -12.54
N GLU A 140 7.17 -10.21 -13.19
CA GLU A 140 6.08 -10.50 -14.13
C GLU A 140 4.71 -10.37 -13.45
N SER A 141 4.54 -11.05 -12.30
CA SER A 141 3.31 -11.02 -11.50
C SER A 141 2.97 -9.62 -10.98
N LEU A 142 3.97 -8.79 -10.68
CA LEU A 142 3.79 -7.42 -10.22
C LEU A 142 3.41 -6.49 -11.39
N GLY A 143 4.08 -6.64 -12.53
CA GLY A 143 3.82 -5.86 -13.76
C GLY A 143 2.36 -5.99 -14.21
N GLU A 144 1.85 -7.21 -14.32
CA GLU A 144 0.43 -7.48 -14.66
C GLU A 144 -0.55 -6.74 -13.74
N ARG A 145 -0.22 -6.69 -12.43
CA ARG A 145 -1.08 -6.05 -11.43
C ARG A 145 -1.00 -4.54 -11.50
N VAL A 146 0.17 -3.96 -11.75
CA VAL A 146 0.28 -2.51 -11.86
C VAL A 146 -0.39 -1.99 -13.13
N GLU A 147 -0.24 -2.67 -14.27
CA GLU A 147 -0.95 -2.29 -15.50
C GLU A 147 -2.47 -2.24 -15.31
N SER A 148 -3.02 -3.17 -14.51
CA SER A 148 -4.44 -3.15 -14.13
C SER A 148 -4.84 -1.91 -13.33
N LEU A 149 -3.96 -1.36 -12.48
CA LEU A 149 -4.21 -0.13 -11.73
C LEU A 149 -4.23 1.12 -12.62
N GLN A 150 -3.45 1.12 -13.71
CA GLN A 150 -3.44 2.21 -14.69
C GLN A 150 -4.68 2.15 -15.59
N THR A 151 -5.17 0.95 -15.90
CA THR A 151 -6.34 0.76 -16.77
C THR A 151 -7.66 1.14 -16.09
N ILE A 152 -7.78 0.95 -14.77
CA ILE A 152 -8.95 1.37 -13.97
C ILE A 152 -9.07 2.92 -13.88
N GLN A 153 -8.02 3.67 -14.24
CA GLN A 153 -8.07 5.13 -14.35
C GLN A 153 -8.61 5.64 -15.71
N SER A 154 -8.93 4.77 -16.66
CA SER A 154 -9.55 5.14 -17.93
C SER A 154 -11.09 5.23 -17.79
N PRO A 155 -11.75 6.36 -18.11
CA PRO A 155 -13.18 6.58 -17.84
C PRO A 155 -14.18 5.69 -18.61
N ASP A 156 -13.74 4.83 -19.52
CA ASP A 156 -14.59 4.33 -20.61
C ASP A 156 -15.02 2.86 -20.52
N TYR A 157 -15.05 2.25 -19.33
CA TYR A 157 -15.56 0.88 -19.16
C TYR A 157 -16.81 0.77 -18.27
N TYR A 158 -17.75 1.68 -18.45
CA TYR A 158 -19.16 1.42 -18.19
C TYR A 158 -20.02 2.08 -19.28
N SER A 159 -20.04 1.47 -20.46
CA SER A 159 -21.19 1.60 -21.37
C SER A 159 -21.88 0.24 -21.40
N ILE A 160 -23.15 0.25 -21.00
CA ILE A 160 -24.08 -0.87 -20.99
C ILE A 160 -24.29 -1.40 -22.41
#